data_AF-M0LZ25-F1
#
_entry.id   AF-M0LZ25-F1
#
_cell.length_a   1.000
_cell.length_b   1.000
_cell.length_c   1.000
_cell.angle_alpha   90.00
_cell.angle_beta   90.00
_cell.angle_gamma   90.00
#
_symmetry.space_group_name_H-M   'P 1'
#
loop_
_entity.id
_entity.type
_entity.pdbx_description
1 polymer ?
#
loop_
_entity_poly.entity_id
_entity_poly.type
_entity_poly.pdbx_seq_one_letter_code
_entity_poly.pdbx_strand_id
1 'polypeptide(L)'
;MTGFDRLFRRFVGLLRSNIDITLTIEESANRDRFVVSTVDEECTTDPIVLDDACAEARIVLDHQIDLNNDIDDKSMRTARIIVVSLSIVAGIGSSRSAADLTNLLNGLMSAGVLLTVLSLVVLVISYFASDPKLGPSSDYVETNILGDGLSRQQYQRELLEAYSVWIDQTGDAIELNGAVLSLGESLFALGILCFMGGLLERVWEVSLLQWLSFL
;
A
#
# COMPACT_ATOMS: atom_id res chain seq x y z
N MET A 1 13.60 17.20 16.36
CA MET A 1 13.70 16.15 15.33
C MET A 1 12.47 15.26 15.46
N THR A 2 11.52 15.44 14.54
CA THR A 2 10.15 14.94 14.65
C THR A 2 10.03 13.47 14.19
N GLY A 3 9.07 12.72 14.75
CA GLY A 3 8.84 11.30 14.39
C GLY A 3 8.62 11.06 12.89
N PHE A 4 8.18 12.08 12.17
CA PHE A 4 8.04 12.10 10.71
C PHE A 4 9.36 11.83 9.97
N ASP A 5 10.48 12.31 10.50
CA ASP A 5 11.80 12.17 9.86
C ASP A 5 12.38 10.75 10.01
N ARG A 6 11.87 10.00 11.00
CA ARG A 6 12.16 8.56 11.20
C ARG A 6 11.26 7.69 10.30
N LEU A 7 9.99 8.08 10.17
CA LEU A 7 9.00 7.44 9.29
C LEU A 7 9.35 7.63 7.81
N PHE A 8 9.73 8.84 7.40
CA PHE A 8 10.15 9.15 6.03
C PHE A 8 11.44 8.42 5.65
N ARG A 9 12.42 8.33 6.56
CA ARG A 9 13.65 7.53 6.31
C ARG A 9 13.37 6.03 6.24
N ARG A 10 12.43 5.52 7.03
CA ARG A 10 11.95 4.14 6.89
C ARG A 10 11.22 3.95 5.56
N PHE A 11 10.35 4.86 5.15
CA PHE A 11 9.63 4.81 3.89
C PHE A 11 10.55 4.88 2.67
N VAL A 12 11.51 5.82 2.64
CA VAL A 12 12.52 5.91 1.57
C VAL A 12 13.44 4.69 1.58
N GLY A 13 13.82 4.20 2.77
CA GLY A 13 14.55 2.95 2.94
C GLY A 13 13.76 1.74 2.43
N LEU A 14 12.44 1.72 2.65
CA LEU A 14 11.52 0.65 2.24
C LEU A 14 11.20 0.70 0.75
N LEU A 15 11.05 1.88 0.13
CA LEU A 15 10.93 1.99 -1.33
C LEU A 15 12.20 1.51 -2.03
N ARG A 16 13.37 1.90 -1.51
CA ARG A 16 14.65 1.45 -2.04
C ARG A 16 14.86 -0.06 -1.82
N SER A 17 14.48 -0.55 -0.63
CA SER A 17 14.51 -1.97 -0.29
C SER A 17 13.52 -2.77 -1.11
N ASN A 18 12.29 -2.30 -1.36
CA ASN A 18 11.31 -3.04 -2.16
C ASN A 18 11.69 -3.06 -3.64
N ILE A 19 12.25 -1.98 -4.19
CA ILE A 19 12.78 -2.00 -5.56
C ILE A 19 13.97 -2.97 -5.68
N ASP A 20 14.87 -2.99 -4.69
CA ASP A 20 15.95 -3.98 -4.64
C ASP A 20 15.41 -5.39 -4.37
N ILE A 21 14.39 -5.58 -3.52
CA ILE A 21 13.78 -6.87 -3.21
C ILE A 21 13.02 -7.40 -4.43
N THR A 22 12.31 -6.58 -5.20
CA THR A 22 11.66 -7.04 -6.44
C THR A 22 12.69 -7.49 -7.48
N LEU A 23 13.83 -6.78 -7.59
CA LEU A 23 14.95 -7.21 -8.44
C LEU A 23 15.67 -8.46 -7.88
N THR A 24 15.75 -8.59 -6.55
CA THR A 24 16.39 -9.73 -5.88
C THR A 24 15.47 -10.95 -5.87
N ILE A 25 14.14 -10.79 -5.86
CA ILE A 25 13.15 -11.87 -5.98
C ILE A 25 13.11 -12.40 -7.42
N GLU A 26 13.32 -11.54 -8.42
CA GLU A 26 13.52 -12.03 -9.80
C GLU A 26 14.81 -12.88 -9.92
N GLU A 27 15.81 -12.62 -9.07
CA GLU A 27 17.05 -13.41 -8.98
C GLU A 27 16.98 -14.61 -8.00
N SER A 28 16.15 -14.57 -6.93
CA SER A 28 15.98 -15.62 -5.91
C SER A 28 14.81 -16.57 -6.17
N ALA A 29 13.82 -16.19 -6.99
CA ALA A 29 12.80 -17.12 -7.49
C ALA A 29 13.39 -18.24 -8.37
N ASN A 30 14.67 -18.14 -8.72
CA ASN A 30 15.45 -19.19 -9.38
C ASN A 30 16.38 -19.96 -8.40
N ARG A 31 16.39 -19.61 -7.10
CA ARG A 31 17.37 -20.12 -6.12
C ARG A 31 16.79 -20.71 -4.84
N ASP A 32 15.52 -20.46 -4.50
CA ASP A 32 14.89 -21.09 -3.34
C ASP A 32 14.28 -22.44 -3.74
N ARG A 33 15.22 -23.35 -3.95
CA ARG A 33 15.03 -24.79 -3.94
C ARG A 33 14.30 -25.13 -2.63
N PHE A 34 13.10 -25.68 -2.74
CA PHE A 34 12.33 -26.29 -1.67
C PHE A 34 13.17 -27.44 -1.08
N VAL A 35 14.08 -27.14 -0.16
CA VAL A 35 14.89 -28.15 0.55
C VAL A 35 14.16 -28.44 1.85
N VAL A 36 13.24 -29.39 1.73
CA VAL A 36 12.58 -30.05 2.86
C VAL A 36 13.67 -30.63 3.75
N SER A 37 13.83 -30.07 4.96
CA SER A 37 14.54 -30.77 6.01
C SER A 37 13.64 -31.93 6.43
N THR A 38 14.02 -33.14 6.04
CA THR A 38 13.45 -34.38 6.55
C THR A 38 13.77 -34.47 8.05
N VAL A 39 12.95 -33.82 8.87
CA VAL A 39 12.99 -34.04 10.32
C VAL A 39 12.28 -35.38 10.56
N ASP A 40 13.12 -36.42 10.66
CA ASP A 40 12.80 -37.69 11.29
C ASP A 40 12.38 -37.44 12.74
N GLU A 41 11.09 -37.19 12.97
CA GLU A 41 10.45 -37.50 14.24
C GLU A 41 8.99 -37.89 14.00
N GLU A 42 8.72 -39.16 14.28
CA GLU A 42 7.45 -39.87 14.15
C GLU A 42 6.43 -39.36 15.18
N CYS A 43 6.10 -38.07 15.15
CA CYS A 43 4.92 -37.52 15.82
C CYS A 43 3.74 -37.77 14.88
N THR A 44 2.94 -38.79 15.19
CA THR A 44 1.72 -39.16 14.47
C THR A 44 0.65 -38.10 14.68
N THR A 45 0.82 -36.94 14.03
CA THR A 45 -0.21 -35.90 14.01
C THR A 45 -1.49 -36.49 13.41
N ASP A 46 -2.57 -36.47 14.20
CA ASP A 46 -3.88 -36.99 13.80
C ASP A 46 -4.28 -36.35 12.45
N PRO A 47 -4.62 -37.15 11.42
CA PRO A 47 -5.05 -36.63 10.13
C PRO A 47 -6.24 -35.68 10.21
N ILE A 48 -7.10 -35.79 11.24
CA ILE A 48 -8.21 -34.86 11.47
C ILE A 48 -7.67 -33.48 11.86
N VAL A 49 -6.67 -33.43 12.73
CA VAL A 49 -6.04 -32.16 13.18
C VAL A 49 -5.35 -31.46 12.01
N LEU A 50 -4.74 -32.21 11.08
CA LEU A 50 -4.14 -31.64 9.87
C LEU A 50 -5.19 -31.07 8.91
N ASP A 51 -6.33 -31.76 8.75
CA ASP A 51 -7.43 -31.30 7.89
C ASP A 51 -8.05 -30.00 8.45
N ASP A 52 -8.32 -29.97 9.77
CA ASP A 52 -8.84 -28.78 10.47
C ASP A 52 -7.85 -27.60 10.38
N ALA A 53 -6.55 -27.85 10.59
CA ALA A 53 -5.53 -26.80 10.50
C ALA A 53 -5.39 -26.24 9.08
N CYS A 54 -5.41 -27.09 8.04
CA CYS A 54 -5.41 -26.63 6.66
C CYS A 54 -6.68 -25.83 6.31
N ALA A 55 -7.84 -26.24 6.81
CA ALA A 55 -9.09 -25.52 6.60
C ALA A 55 -9.06 -24.14 7.26
N GLU A 56 -8.60 -24.05 8.51
CA GLU A 56 -8.48 -22.78 9.24
C GLU A 56 -7.44 -21.86 8.58
N ALA A 57 -6.28 -22.40 8.18
CA ALA A 57 -5.23 -21.62 7.52
C ALA A 57 -5.72 -21.05 6.18
N ARG A 58 -6.50 -21.81 5.42
CA ARG A 58 -7.14 -21.33 4.20
C ARG A 58 -8.12 -20.19 4.49
N ILE A 59 -8.96 -20.33 5.51
CA ILE A 59 -9.91 -19.27 5.92
C ILE A 59 -9.17 -17.98 6.29
N VAL A 60 -8.08 -18.09 7.06
CA VAL A 60 -7.25 -16.93 7.44
C VAL A 60 -6.65 -16.26 6.20
N LEU A 61 -6.07 -17.05 5.29
CA LEU A 61 -5.48 -16.51 4.06
C LEU A 61 -6.54 -15.83 3.18
N ASP A 62 -7.69 -16.47 2.98
CA ASP A 62 -8.80 -15.90 2.20
C ASP A 62 -9.26 -14.55 2.82
N HIS A 63 -9.37 -14.48 4.16
CA HIS A 63 -9.71 -13.24 4.84
C HIS A 63 -8.65 -12.14 4.69
N GLN A 64 -7.37 -12.51 4.71
CA GLN A 64 -6.27 -11.56 4.48
C GLN A 64 -6.25 -11.04 3.04
N ILE A 65 -6.50 -11.90 2.05
CA ILE A 65 -6.64 -11.49 0.64
C ILE A 65 -7.79 -10.49 0.50
N ASP A 66 -8.95 -10.78 1.09
CA ASP A 66 -10.11 -9.89 1.06
C ASP A 66 -9.79 -8.53 1.71
N LEU A 67 -9.07 -8.53 2.84
CA LEU A 67 -8.64 -7.30 3.51
C LEU A 67 -7.66 -6.49 2.65
N ASN A 68 -6.72 -7.15 1.98
CA ASN A 68 -5.78 -6.49 1.09
C ASN A 68 -6.51 -5.84 -0.10
N ASN A 69 -7.46 -6.56 -0.70
CA ASN A 69 -8.30 -6.02 -1.79
C ASN A 69 -9.14 -4.82 -1.35
N ASP A 70 -9.69 -4.83 -0.12
CA ASP A 70 -10.42 -3.68 0.44
C ASP A 70 -9.51 -2.45 0.65
N ILE A 71 -8.24 -2.65 1.02
CA ILE A 71 -7.25 -1.57 1.12
C ILE A 71 -6.96 -0.97 -0.26
N ASP A 72 -6.78 -1.79 -1.28
CA ASP A 72 -6.54 -1.33 -2.66
C ASP A 72 -7.74 -0.55 -3.22
N ASP A 73 -8.96 -1.03 -2.98
CA ASP A 73 -10.20 -0.34 -3.35
C ASP A 73 -10.33 1.02 -2.66
N LYS A 74 -9.99 1.09 -1.37
CA LYS A 74 -9.93 2.35 -0.61
C LYS A 74 -8.88 3.29 -1.18
N SER A 75 -7.68 2.80 -1.48
CA SER A 75 -6.60 3.59 -2.07
C SER A 75 -7.05 4.22 -3.40
N MET A 76 -7.64 3.44 -4.30
CA MET A 76 -8.07 3.94 -5.60
C MET A 76 -9.28 4.88 -5.49
N ARG A 77 -10.20 4.62 -4.55
CA ARG A 77 -11.30 5.57 -4.25
C ARG A 77 -10.74 6.91 -3.77
N THR A 78 -9.77 6.91 -2.86
CA THR A 78 -9.13 8.13 -2.35
C THR A 78 -8.34 8.84 -3.46
N ALA A 79 -7.56 8.12 -4.27
CA ALA A 79 -6.86 8.68 -5.42
C ALA A 79 -7.80 9.40 -6.39
N ARG A 80 -8.98 8.82 -6.67
CA ARG A 80 -10.01 9.48 -7.50
C ARG A 80 -10.52 10.78 -6.88
N ILE A 81 -10.78 10.80 -5.57
CA ILE A 81 -11.20 12.02 -4.85
C ILE A 81 -10.12 13.11 -4.97
N ILE A 82 -8.84 12.75 -4.85
CA ILE A 82 -7.72 13.67 -5.01
C ILE A 82 -7.67 14.23 -6.43
N VAL A 83 -7.81 13.39 -7.46
CA VAL A 83 -7.83 13.83 -8.87
C VAL A 83 -8.97 14.80 -9.14
N VAL A 84 -10.17 14.54 -8.63
CA VAL A 84 -11.31 15.45 -8.75
C VAL A 84 -11.01 16.78 -8.05
N SER A 85 -10.44 16.74 -6.85
CA SER A 85 -10.07 17.94 -6.08
C SER A 85 -9.03 18.78 -6.82
N LEU A 86 -7.98 18.15 -7.36
CA LEU A 86 -6.97 18.82 -8.18
C LEU A 86 -7.56 19.40 -9.47
N SER A 87 -8.53 18.71 -10.09
CA SER A 87 -9.21 19.21 -11.29
C SER A 87 -10.01 20.49 -11.02
N ILE A 88 -10.65 20.59 -9.86
CA ILE A 88 -11.35 21.81 -9.43
C ILE A 88 -10.34 22.96 -9.25
N VAL A 89 -9.23 22.71 -8.56
CA VAL A 89 -8.17 23.71 -8.36
C VAL A 89 -7.58 24.16 -9.71
N ALA A 90 -7.30 23.22 -10.61
CA ALA A 90 -6.79 23.52 -11.94
C ALA A 90 -7.80 24.32 -12.79
N GLY A 91 -9.10 24.01 -12.69
CA GLY A 91 -10.17 24.75 -13.36
C GLY A 91 -10.30 26.20 -12.87
N ILE A 92 -10.15 26.43 -11.58
CA ILE A 92 -10.11 27.80 -11.03
C ILE A 92 -8.90 28.55 -11.59
N GLY A 93 -7.73 27.90 -11.62
CA GLY A 93 -6.52 28.49 -12.17
C GLY A 93 -6.62 28.82 -13.66
N SER A 94 -7.18 27.92 -14.48
CA SER A 94 -7.24 28.10 -15.94
C SER A 94 -8.18 29.22 -16.38
N SER A 95 -9.17 29.59 -15.55
CA SER A 95 -10.10 30.70 -15.82
C SER A 95 -9.50 32.09 -15.62
N ARG A 96 -8.26 32.19 -15.10
CA ARG A 96 -7.61 33.45 -14.69
C ARG A 96 -6.42 33.77 -15.60
N SER A 97 -6.12 35.06 -15.73
CA SER A 97 -4.87 35.50 -16.39
C SER A 97 -3.66 35.04 -15.58
N ALA A 98 -2.52 34.79 -16.25
CA ALA A 98 -1.27 34.41 -15.58
C ALA A 98 -0.83 35.42 -14.51
N ALA A 99 -1.12 36.71 -14.71
CA ALA A 99 -0.84 37.78 -13.74
C ALA A 99 -1.80 37.77 -12.53
N ASP A 100 -3.01 37.23 -12.68
CA ASP A 100 -3.96 37.07 -11.57
C ASP A 100 -3.64 35.82 -10.73
N LEU A 101 -3.08 34.78 -11.35
CA LEU A 101 -2.67 33.54 -10.71
C LEU A 101 -1.54 33.74 -9.70
N THR A 102 -0.49 34.47 -10.06
CA THR A 102 0.63 34.79 -9.15
C THR A 102 0.20 35.69 -7.99
N ASN A 103 -0.84 36.49 -8.18
CA ASN A 103 -1.45 37.28 -7.11
C ASN A 103 -2.41 36.47 -6.23
N LEU A 104 -2.89 35.30 -6.69
CA LEU A 104 -3.88 34.51 -5.96
C LEU A 104 -3.24 33.36 -5.19
N LEU A 105 -2.17 32.76 -5.73
CA LEU A 105 -1.45 31.65 -5.12
C LEU A 105 -0.39 32.14 -4.13
N ASN A 106 -0.70 32.05 -2.83
CA ASN A 106 0.32 32.19 -1.77
C ASN A 106 1.16 30.89 -1.65
N GLY A 107 2.33 30.98 -1.03
CA GLY A 107 3.21 29.84 -0.74
C GLY A 107 2.54 28.72 0.04
N LEU A 108 1.53 29.05 0.86
CA LEU A 108 0.74 28.05 1.59
C LEU A 108 -0.20 27.26 0.68
N MET A 109 -0.77 27.91 -0.34
CA MET A 109 -1.61 27.24 -1.34
C MET A 109 -0.79 26.33 -2.24
N SER A 110 0.40 26.79 -2.67
CA SER A 110 1.30 25.95 -3.48
C SER A 110 1.82 24.75 -2.70
N ALA A 111 2.14 24.90 -1.41
CA ALA A 111 2.46 23.80 -0.52
C ALA A 111 1.29 22.80 -0.40
N GLY A 112 0.06 23.30 -0.28
CA GLY A 112 -1.15 22.46 -0.24
C GLY A 112 -1.34 21.62 -1.51
N VAL A 113 -1.17 22.23 -2.69
CA VAL A 113 -1.22 21.51 -3.98
C VAL A 113 -0.10 20.47 -4.07
N LEU A 114 1.12 20.84 -3.70
CA LEU A 114 2.27 19.91 -3.72
C LEU A 114 2.03 18.68 -2.83
N LEU A 115 1.55 18.89 -1.60
CA LEU A 115 1.22 17.81 -0.66
C LEU A 115 0.11 16.90 -1.21
N THR A 116 -0.89 17.50 -1.85
CA THR A 116 -2.00 16.76 -2.49
C THR A 116 -1.52 15.91 -3.66
N VAL A 117 -0.61 16.44 -4.50
CA VAL A 117 0.01 15.68 -5.59
C VAL A 117 0.90 14.55 -5.04
N LEU A 118 1.68 14.82 -3.98
CA LEU A 118 2.50 13.80 -3.34
C LEU A 118 1.64 12.67 -2.75
N SER A 119 0.53 13.00 -2.12
CA SER A 119 -0.46 12.03 -1.64
C SER A 119 -0.97 11.13 -2.76
N LEU A 120 -1.33 11.71 -3.92
CA LEU A 120 -1.78 10.95 -5.08
C LEU A 120 -0.72 9.94 -5.55
N VAL A 121 0.54 10.37 -5.63
CA VAL A 121 1.65 9.49 -6.03
C VAL A 121 1.82 8.32 -5.05
N VAL A 122 1.78 8.60 -3.74
CA VAL A 122 1.90 7.57 -2.70
C VAL A 122 0.78 6.53 -2.82
N LEU A 123 -0.47 6.97 -3.00
CA LEU A 123 -1.62 6.07 -3.12
C LEU A 123 -1.57 5.21 -4.39
N VAL A 124 -1.16 5.79 -5.52
CA VAL A 124 -0.99 5.05 -6.78
C VAL A 124 0.14 4.03 -6.68
N ILE A 125 1.26 4.37 -6.03
CA ILE A 125 2.35 3.41 -5.80
C ILE A 125 1.86 2.24 -4.92
N SER A 126 1.07 2.53 -3.88
CA SER A 126 0.50 1.49 -3.00
C SER A 126 -0.30 0.47 -3.80
N TYR A 127 -1.11 0.92 -4.77
CA TYR A 127 -1.90 0.04 -5.61
C TYR A 127 -1.05 -0.95 -6.43
N PHE A 128 0.09 -0.51 -6.96
CA PHE A 128 0.96 -1.37 -7.76
C PHE A 128 1.82 -2.33 -6.93
N ALA A 129 1.93 -2.13 -5.62
CA ALA A 129 2.73 -2.98 -4.75
C ALA A 129 1.99 -4.25 -4.29
N SER A 130 0.67 -4.32 -4.47
CA SER A 130 -0.23 -5.31 -3.87
C SER A 130 -0.47 -6.59 -4.68
N ASP A 131 0.50 -7.13 -5.42
CA ASP A 131 0.33 -8.38 -6.19
C ASP A 131 0.92 -9.61 -5.44
N PRO A 132 0.21 -10.21 -4.46
CA PRO A 132 0.71 -11.38 -3.76
C PRO A 132 0.65 -12.62 -4.67
N LYS A 133 1.79 -13.31 -4.80
CA LYS A 133 1.86 -14.62 -5.45
C LYS A 133 1.38 -15.69 -4.47
N LEU A 134 0.13 -16.11 -4.63
CA LEU A 134 -0.53 -17.06 -3.73
C LEU A 134 -0.80 -18.40 -4.41
N GLY A 135 -0.64 -19.48 -3.65
CA GLY A 135 -0.93 -20.84 -4.08
C GLY A 135 0.30 -21.62 -4.58
N PRO A 136 0.13 -22.93 -4.79
CA PRO A 136 1.20 -23.80 -5.27
C PRO A 136 1.62 -23.40 -6.69
N SER A 137 2.92 -23.35 -6.94
CA SER A 137 3.45 -23.08 -8.28
C SER A 137 3.10 -24.21 -9.25
N SER A 138 3.04 -23.90 -10.55
CA SER A 138 2.84 -24.91 -11.60
C SER A 138 3.83 -26.07 -11.47
N ASP A 139 5.09 -25.74 -11.17
CA ASP A 139 6.19 -26.68 -11.07
C ASP A 139 6.03 -27.60 -9.86
N TYR A 140 5.51 -27.07 -8.74
CA TYR A 140 5.20 -27.88 -7.56
C TYR A 140 4.07 -28.89 -7.87
N VAL A 141 3.02 -28.46 -8.57
CA VAL A 141 1.91 -29.35 -8.95
C VAL A 141 2.40 -30.45 -9.89
N GLU A 142 3.19 -30.11 -10.90
CA GLU A 142 3.68 -31.07 -11.89
C GLU A 142 4.66 -32.08 -11.29
N THR A 143 5.57 -31.63 -10.43
CA THR A 143 6.62 -32.49 -9.86
C THR A 143 6.09 -33.32 -8.69
N ASN A 144 5.43 -32.68 -7.72
CA ASN A 144 5.13 -33.32 -6.43
C ASN A 144 3.74 -33.97 -6.40
N ILE A 145 2.73 -33.36 -7.05
CA ILE A 145 1.36 -33.90 -7.04
C ILE A 145 1.16 -34.91 -8.17
N LEU A 146 1.61 -34.59 -9.38
CA LEU A 146 1.41 -35.43 -10.56
C LEU A 146 2.55 -36.45 -10.78
N GLY A 147 3.78 -36.13 -10.36
CA GLY A 147 4.98 -36.93 -10.62
C GLY A 147 5.33 -37.95 -9.52
N ASP A 148 5.46 -37.50 -8.27
CA ASP A 148 6.05 -38.29 -7.18
C ASP A 148 5.06 -39.05 -6.29
N GLY A 149 3.75 -38.87 -6.48
CA GLY A 149 2.73 -39.65 -5.77
C GLY A 149 2.75 -39.42 -4.25
N LEU A 150 2.80 -38.15 -3.81
CA LEU A 150 2.77 -37.78 -2.40
C LEU A 150 1.59 -38.42 -1.65
N SER A 151 1.86 -38.90 -0.43
CA SER A 151 0.77 -39.31 0.46
C SER A 151 -0.05 -38.09 0.89
N ARG A 152 -1.36 -38.29 1.14
CA ARG A 152 -2.26 -37.21 1.60
C ARG A 152 -1.72 -36.49 2.84
N GLN A 153 -1.12 -37.23 3.76
CA GLN A 153 -0.62 -36.68 5.03
C GLN A 153 0.66 -35.84 4.83
N GLN A 154 1.56 -36.26 3.93
CA GLN A 154 2.72 -35.44 3.54
C GLN A 154 2.28 -34.18 2.82
N TYR A 155 1.32 -34.28 1.89
CA TYR A 155 0.79 -33.13 1.17
C TYR A 155 0.15 -32.11 2.11
N GLN A 156 -0.66 -32.56 3.07
CA GLN A 156 -1.27 -31.67 4.07
C GLN A 156 -0.22 -30.98 4.95
N ARG A 157 0.85 -31.68 5.36
CA ARG A 157 1.92 -31.08 6.14
C ARG A 157 2.68 -30.01 5.35
N GLU A 158 3.05 -30.31 4.10
CA GLU A 158 3.72 -29.35 3.22
C GLU A 158 2.82 -28.14 2.90
N LEU A 159 1.53 -28.38 2.67
CA LEU A 159 0.56 -27.32 2.42
C LEU A 159 0.36 -26.42 3.64
N LEU A 160 0.35 -26.99 4.85
CA LEU A 160 0.22 -26.21 6.08
C LEU A 160 1.46 -25.33 6.33
N GLU A 161 2.65 -25.85 6.03
CA GLU A 161 3.89 -25.06 6.07
C GLU A 161 3.84 -23.92 5.03
N ALA A 162 3.41 -24.21 3.80
CA ALA A 162 3.21 -23.19 2.78
C ALA A 162 2.18 -22.12 3.18
N TYR A 163 1.07 -22.52 3.79
CA TYR A 163 0.08 -21.57 4.32
C TYR A 163 0.68 -20.65 5.37
N SER A 164 1.51 -21.16 6.29
CA SER A 164 2.16 -20.31 7.29
C SER A 164 3.00 -19.20 6.65
N VAL A 165 3.76 -19.54 5.61
CA VAL A 165 4.57 -18.58 4.86
C VAL A 165 3.69 -17.57 4.11
N TRP A 166 2.62 -18.03 3.45
CA TRP A 166 1.70 -17.13 2.74
C TRP A 166 0.94 -16.19 3.67
N ILE A 167 0.52 -16.67 4.85
CA ILE A 167 -0.15 -15.87 5.88
C ILE A 167 0.79 -14.79 6.42
N ASP A 168 2.05 -15.14 6.69
CA ASP A 168 3.04 -14.16 7.19
C ASP A 168 3.36 -13.10 6.11
N GLN A 169 3.62 -13.54 4.87
CA GLN A 169 3.91 -12.62 3.75
C GLN A 169 2.73 -11.69 3.44
N THR A 170 1.50 -12.22 3.46
CA THR A 170 0.30 -11.42 3.22
C THR A 170 0.02 -10.48 4.39
N GLY A 171 0.26 -10.93 5.63
CA GLY A 171 0.18 -10.09 6.82
C GLY A 171 1.12 -8.88 6.77
N ASP A 172 2.38 -9.11 6.42
CA ASP A 172 3.38 -8.05 6.26
C ASP A 172 2.98 -7.06 5.14
N ALA A 173 2.45 -7.57 4.02
CA ALA A 173 1.96 -6.74 2.91
C ALA A 173 0.77 -5.88 3.34
N ILE A 174 -0.19 -6.43 4.08
CA ILE A 174 -1.35 -5.70 4.61
C ILE A 174 -0.91 -4.59 5.57
N GLU A 175 0.02 -4.88 6.49
CA GLU A 175 0.52 -3.87 7.43
C GLU A 175 1.20 -2.71 6.69
N LEU A 176 2.06 -3.04 5.71
CA LEU A 176 2.74 -2.04 4.89
C LEU A 176 1.74 -1.20 4.09
N ASN A 177 0.81 -1.85 3.37
CA ASN A 177 -0.20 -1.19 2.56
C ASN A 177 -1.11 -0.29 3.42
N GLY A 178 -1.51 -0.75 4.60
CA GLY A 178 -2.26 0.05 5.56
C GLY A 178 -1.48 1.30 6.02
N ALA A 179 -0.18 1.16 6.30
CA ALA A 179 0.66 2.28 6.68
C ALA A 179 0.85 3.30 5.54
N VAL A 180 1.04 2.83 4.31
CA VAL A 180 1.18 3.67 3.11
C VAL A 180 -0.13 4.41 2.81
N LEU A 181 -1.28 3.73 2.90
CA LEU A 181 -2.60 4.33 2.77
C LEU A 181 -2.79 5.46 3.79
N SER A 182 -2.51 5.18 5.07
CA SER A 182 -2.63 6.17 6.15
C SER A 182 -1.72 7.39 5.94
N LEU A 183 -0.50 7.19 5.44
CA LEU A 183 0.40 8.27 5.07
C LEU A 183 -0.16 9.12 3.91
N GLY A 184 -0.67 8.46 2.86
CA GLY A 184 -1.31 9.10 1.72
C GLY A 184 -2.50 9.96 2.16
N GLU A 185 -3.41 9.42 2.96
CA GLU A 185 -4.57 10.15 3.50
C GLU A 185 -4.15 11.33 4.38
N SER A 186 -3.12 11.15 5.22
CA SER A 186 -2.59 12.23 6.07
C SER A 186 -1.99 13.38 5.24
N LEU A 187 -1.24 13.05 4.19
CA LEU A 187 -0.69 14.04 3.25
C LEU A 187 -1.81 14.80 2.53
N PHE A 188 -2.88 14.11 2.14
CA PHE A 188 -4.04 14.74 1.51
C PHE A 188 -4.74 15.70 2.47
N ALA A 189 -5.03 15.25 3.69
CA ALA A 189 -5.65 16.08 4.71
C ALA A 189 -4.82 17.34 5.01
N LEU A 190 -3.51 17.18 5.18
CA LEU A 190 -2.60 18.31 5.38
C LEU A 190 -2.56 19.24 4.14
N GLY A 191 -2.57 18.67 2.94
CA GLY A 191 -2.64 19.42 1.69
C GLY A 191 -3.88 20.31 1.60
N ILE A 192 -5.06 19.76 1.93
CA ILE A 192 -6.31 20.52 2.01
C ILE A 192 -6.21 21.63 3.06
N LEU A 193 -5.69 21.33 4.26
CA LEU A 193 -5.57 22.33 5.34
C LEU A 193 -4.67 23.50 4.93
N CYS A 194 -3.52 23.21 4.32
CA CYS A 194 -2.62 24.24 3.80
C CYS A 194 -3.29 25.07 2.69
N PHE A 195 -3.99 24.41 1.77
CA PHE A 195 -4.68 25.09 0.68
C PHE A 195 -5.79 26.02 1.19
N MET A 196 -6.64 25.52 2.10
CA MET A 196 -7.73 26.29 2.72
C MET A 196 -7.19 27.43 3.59
N GLY A 197 -6.12 27.19 4.35
CA GLY A 197 -5.44 28.22 5.13
C GLY A 197 -4.94 29.37 4.24
N GLY A 198 -4.29 29.04 3.12
CA GLY A 198 -3.80 30.04 2.17
C GLY A 198 -4.93 30.80 1.48
N LEU A 199 -6.05 30.12 1.18
CA LEU A 199 -7.25 30.76 0.64
C LEU A 199 -7.84 31.77 1.64
N LEU A 200 -7.97 31.39 2.91
CA LEU A 200 -8.52 32.25 3.96
C LEU A 200 -7.65 33.47 4.22
N GLU A 201 -6.33 33.28 4.28
CA GLU A 201 -5.37 34.38 4.38
C GLU A 201 -5.57 35.38 3.24
N ARG A 202 -5.71 34.89 2.01
CA ARG A 202 -5.90 35.77 0.85
C ARG A 202 -7.25 36.49 0.86
N VAL A 203 -8.33 35.81 1.24
CA VAL A 203 -9.66 36.42 1.40
C VAL A 203 -9.63 37.50 2.48
N TRP A 204 -8.94 37.24 3.59
CA TRP A 204 -8.80 38.19 4.68
C TRP A 204 -8.06 39.45 4.25
N GLU A 205 -6.91 39.31 3.55
CA GLU A 205 -6.14 40.43 3.02
C GLU A 205 -6.98 41.33 2.09
N VAL A 206 -7.70 40.73 1.14
CA VAL A 206 -8.53 41.48 0.19
C VAL A 206 -9.67 42.21 0.90
N SER A 207 -10.32 41.54 1.87
CA SER A 207 -11.43 42.12 2.65
C SER A 207 -10.97 43.31 3.50
N LEU A 208 -9.79 43.19 4.14
CA LEU A 208 -9.21 44.24 4.96
C LEU A 208 -8.79 45.46 4.12
N LEU A 209 -8.19 45.22 2.95
CA LEU A 209 -7.83 46.30 2.01
C LEU A 209 -9.05 47.07 1.50
N GLN A 210 -10.15 46.37 1.20
CA GLN A 210 -11.41 47.03 0.81
C GLN A 210 -11.95 47.91 1.94
N TRP A 211 -11.94 47.43 3.19
CA TRP A 211 -12.39 48.21 4.34
C TRP A 211 -11.55 49.46 4.59
N LEU A 212 -10.23 49.36 4.49
CA LEU A 212 -9.32 50.51 4.65
C LEU A 212 -9.54 51.59 3.59
N SER A 213 -10.01 51.25 2.39
CA SER A 213 -10.30 52.25 1.35
C SER A 213 -11.50 53.15 1.66
N PHE A 214 -12.33 52.79 2.66
CA PHE A 214 -13.46 53.59 3.11
C PHE A 214 -13.16 54.48 4.34
N LEU A 215 -12.01 54.30 4.98
CA LEU A 215 -11.54 55.08 6.14
C LEU A 215 -10.63 56.22 5.69
#